data_AF-A0A6N4WBN9-F1
#
_entry.id   AF-A0A6N4WBN9-F1
#
_cell.length_a   1.000
_cell.length_b   1.000
_cell.length_c   1.000
_cell.angle_alpha   90.00
_cell.angle_beta   90.00
_cell.angle_gamma   90.00
#
_symmetry.space_group_name_H-M   'P 1'
#
loop_
_entity.id
_entity.type
_entity.pdbx_description
1 polymer ?
#
loop_
_entity_poly.entity_id
_entity_poly.type
_entity_poly.pdbx_seq_one_letter_code
_entity_poly.pdbx_strand_id
1 'polypeptide(L)' 'MRHVIALVLAVLAGVGAVWSWLQVRTIVDVAPVTDGQPATTSVAYDPPLMLLTMALATAAGVLLVVGVAGVVRSRRRG' A
#
# COMPACT_ATOMS: atom_id res chain seq x y z
N MET A 1 17.48 -4.07 -19.65
CA MET A 1 17.25 -2.86 -18.84
C MET A 1 15.79 -2.67 -18.39
N ARG A 2 14.78 -2.77 -19.27
CA ARG A 2 13.35 -2.58 -18.90
C ARG A 2 12.87 -3.34 -17.64
N HIS A 3 13.35 -4.58 -17.44
CA HIS A 3 12.94 -5.41 -16.31
C HIS A 3 13.52 -4.93 -14.98
N VAL A 4 14.73 -4.37 -15.00
CA VAL A 4 15.35 -3.75 -13.82
C VAL A 4 14.59 -2.48 -13.45
N ILE A 5 14.23 -1.66 -14.43
CA ILE A 5 13.42 -0.46 -14.22
C ILE A 5 12.06 -0.82 -13.59
N ALA A 6 11.40 -1.87 -14.10
CA ALA A 6 10.14 -2.35 -13.53
C ALA A 6 10.29 -2.76 -12.05
N LEU A 7 11.39 -3.43 -11.68
CA LEU A 7 11.67 -3.80 -10.28
C LEU A 7 11.93 -2.57 -9.40
N VAL A 8 12.69 -1.59 -9.89
CA VAL A 8 12.92 -0.32 -9.15
C VAL A 8 11.59 0.40 -8.92
N LEU A 9 10.76 0.53 -9.95
CA LEU A 9 9.43 1.13 -9.83
C LEU A 9 8.52 0.33 -8.88
N ALA A 10 8.61 -1.00 -8.88
CA ALA A 10 7.86 -1.83 -7.95
C ALA A 10 8.23 -1.54 -6.49
N VAL A 11 9.54 -1.38 -6.20
CA VAL A 11 10.02 -1.03 -4.87
C VAL A 11 9.54 0.36 -4.46
N LEU A 12 9.68 1.36 -5.34
CA LEU A 12 9.22 2.72 -5.06
C LEU A 12 7.71 2.78 -4.80
N ALA A 13 6.91 2.08 -5.60
CA ALA A 13 5.46 1.97 -5.39
C ALA A 13 5.13 1.27 -4.07
N GLY A 14 5.86 0.20 -3.72
CA GLY A 14 5.69 -0.50 -2.44
C GLY A 14 5.98 0.40 -1.23
N VAL A 15 7.07 1.17 -1.29
CA VAL A 15 7.41 2.15 -0.24
C VAL A 15 6.32 3.22 -0.12
N GLY A 16 5.83 3.75 -1.25
CA GLY A 16 4.73 4.72 -1.26
C GLY A 16 3.43 4.17 -0.68
N ALA A 17 3.11 2.90 -0.97
CA ALA A 17 1.93 2.23 -0.41
C ALA A 17 2.04 2.11 1.12
N VAL A 18 3.19 1.67 1.63
CA VAL A 18 3.43 1.56 3.08
C VAL A 18 3.32 2.93 3.76
N TRP A 19 3.93 3.97 3.18
CA TRP A 19 3.86 5.32 3.72
C TRP A 19 2.42 5.85 3.75
N SER A 20 1.67 5.65 2.65
CA SER A 20 0.27 6.08 2.56
C SER A 20 -0.60 5.36 3.60
N TRP A 21 -0.38 4.07 3.80
CA TRP A 21 -1.10 3.27 4.80
C TRP A 21 -0.89 3.77 6.23
N LEU A 22 0.33 4.18 6.55
CA LEU A 22 0.64 4.73 7.88
C LEU A 22 -0.10 6.05 8.13
N GLN A 23 -0.37 6.84 7.08
CA GLN A 23 -1.07 8.13 7.17
C GLN A 23 -2.60 8.01 7.06
N VAL A 24 -3.13 6.84 6.69
CA VAL A 24 -4.57 6.61 6.47
C VAL A 24 -5.40 6.69 7.75
N ARG A 25 -4.79 6.43 8.91
CA ARG A 25 -5.51 6.24 10.16
C ARG A 25 -5.45 7.48 11.04
N THR A 26 -6.60 8.04 11.33
CA THR A 26 -6.77 8.98 12.43
C THR A 26 -7.53 8.27 13.55
N ILE A 27 -6.93 8.18 14.73
CA ILE A 27 -7.60 7.68 15.92
C ILE A 27 -8.53 8.80 16.39
N VAL A 28 -9.84 8.56 16.32
CA VAL A 28 -10.85 9.51 16.78
C VAL A 28 -11.56 8.87 17.96
N ASP A 29 -11.39 9.48 19.13
CA ASP A 29 -12.15 9.13 20.32
C ASP A 29 -13.60 9.57 20.13
N VAL A 30 -14.52 8.61 20.15
CA VAL A 30 -15.95 8.88 20.06
C VAL A 30 -16.49 9.03 21.47
N ALA A 31 -17.11 10.19 21.76
CA ALA A 31 -17.73 10.45 23.04
C ALA A 31 -18.82 9.38 23.33
N PRO A 32 -18.95 8.89 24.58
CA PRO A 32 -19.91 7.86 24.94
C PRO A 32 -21.35 8.28 24.61
N VAL A 33 -22.15 7.38 24.05
CA VAL A 33 -23.57 7.63 23.72
C VAL A 33 -24.44 7.66 24.99
N THR A 34 -23.99 7.04 26.08
CA THR A 34 -24.70 6.94 27.37
C THR A 34 -23.72 7.09 28.53
N ASP A 35 -24.14 7.78 29.60
CA ASP A 35 -23.35 7.94 30.83
C ASP A 35 -22.97 6.57 31.43
N GLY A 36 -21.68 6.36 31.70
CA GLY A 36 -21.15 5.15 32.35
C GLY A 36 -20.60 4.06 31.41
N GLN A 37 -20.66 4.21 30.08
CA GLN A 37 -19.98 3.29 29.16
C GLN A 37 -18.51 3.66 28.92
N PRO A 38 -17.60 2.66 28.83
CA PRO A 38 -16.22 2.91 28.44
C PRO A 38 -16.18 3.47 27.01
N ALA A 39 -15.30 4.46 26.80
CA ALA A 39 -15.13 5.10 25.49
C ALA A 39 -14.81 4.05 24.41
N THR A 40 -15.47 4.18 23.26
CA THR A 40 -15.23 3.30 22.10
C THR A 40 -14.23 3.98 21.16
N THR A 41 -13.09 3.34 20.93
CA THR A 41 -12.10 3.83 19.96
C THR A 41 -12.59 3.51 18.55
N SER A 42 -12.81 4.52 17.71
CA SER A 42 -13.08 4.33 16.29
C SER A 42 -11.86 4.72 15.47
N VAL A 43 -11.54 3.91 14.45
CA VAL A 43 -10.50 4.26 13.48
C VAL A 43 -11.19 4.95 12.31
N ALA A 44 -10.97 6.25 12.17
CA ALA A 44 -11.37 6.97 10.97
C ALA A 44 -10.33 6.71 9.88
N TYR A 45 -10.79 6.19 8.74
CA TYR A 45 -9.97 5.99 7.55
C TYR A 45 -10.19 7.15 6.59
N ASP A 46 -9.12 7.81 6.16
CA ASP A 46 -9.17 8.78 5.07
C ASP A 46 -9.41 8.04 3.73
N PRO A 47 -10.59 8.21 3.08
CA PRO A 47 -10.90 7.43 1.88
C PRO A 47 -9.96 7.68 0.69
N PRO A 48 -9.56 8.94 0.38
CA PRO A 48 -8.54 9.22 -0.63
C PRO A 48 -7.20 8.51 -0.39
N LEU A 49 -6.65 8.57 0.83
CA LEU A 49 -5.37 7.91 1.15
C LEU A 49 -5.49 6.38 1.12
N MET A 50 -6.65 5.84 1.49
CA MET A 50 -6.94 4.41 1.40
C MET A 50 -6.90 3.94 -0.06
N LEU A 51 -7.55 4.69 -0.96
CA LEU A 51 -7.52 4.41 -2.40
C LEU A 51 -6.11 4.53 -2.97
N LEU A 52 -5.34 5.56 -2.59
CA LEU A 52 -3.95 5.73 -3.01
C LEU A 52 -3.08 4.54 -2.57
N THR A 53 -3.24 4.09 -1.32
CA THR A 53 -2.54 2.92 -0.78
C THR A 53 -2.83 1.66 -1.61
N MET A 54 -4.10 1.39 -1.90
CA MET A 54 -4.52 0.23 -2.69
C MET A 54 -4.01 0.29 -4.13
N ALA A 55 -4.04 1.46 -4.75
CA ALA A 55 -3.54 1.67 -6.10
C ALA A 55 -2.02 1.42 -6.18
N LEU A 56 -1.24 1.99 -5.25
CA LEU A 56 0.21 1.81 -5.18
C LEU A 56 0.58 0.35 -4.89
N ALA A 57 -0.12 -0.31 -3.96
CA ALA A 57 0.10 -1.72 -3.66
C ALA A 57 -0.15 -2.62 -4.89
N THR A 58 -1.23 -2.34 -5.63
CA THR A 58 -1.56 -3.08 -6.86
C THR A 58 -0.49 -2.87 -7.93
N ALA A 59 -0.09 -1.62 -8.18
CA ALA A 59 0.95 -1.29 -9.14
C ALA A 59 2.29 -1.97 -8.77
N ALA A 60 2.67 -1.94 -7.50
CA ALA A 60 3.86 -2.60 -6.99
C ALA A 60 3.83 -4.11 -7.28
N GLY A 61 2.71 -4.78 -6.98
CA GLY A 61 2.52 -6.21 -7.25
C GLY A 61 2.67 -6.56 -8.72
N VAL A 62 2.00 -5.83 -9.62
CA VAL A 62 2.07 -6.07 -11.07
C VAL A 62 3.49 -5.87 -11.60
N LEU A 63 4.13 -4.75 -11.22
CA LEU A 63 5.49 -4.43 -11.66
C LEU A 63 6.50 -5.46 -11.15
N LEU A 64 6.35 -5.95 -9.93
CA LEU A 64 7.19 -7.00 -9.36
C LEU A 64 7.07 -8.30 -10.16
N VAL A 65 5.84 -8.74 -10.46
CA VAL A 65 5.60 -9.98 -11.25
C VAL A 65 6.21 -9.85 -12.66
N VAL A 66 5.93 -8.77 -13.37
CA VAL A 66 6.45 -8.56 -14.74
C VAL A 66 7.97 -8.38 -14.76
N GLY A 67 8.52 -7.67 -13.76
CA GLY A 67 9.95 -7.49 -13.57
C GLY A 67 10.66 -8.84 -13.36
N VAL A 68 10.21 -9.62 -12.38
CA VAL A 68 10.77 -10.95 -12.06
C VAL A 68 10.62 -11.91 -13.23
N ALA A 69 9.43 -12.03 -13.83
CA ALA A 69 9.20 -12.92 -14.97
C ALA A 69 10.11 -12.57 -16.17
N GLY A 70 10.32 -11.28 -16.40
CA GLY A 70 11.23 -10.78 -17.42
C GLY A 70 12.70 -11.12 -17.16
N VAL A 71 13.17 -10.94 -15.92
CA VAL A 71 14.53 -11.33 -15.53
C VAL A 71 14.72 -12.84 -15.69
N VAL A 72 13.80 -13.66 -15.19
CA VAL A 72 13.85 -15.12 -15.30
C VAL A 72 13.88 -15.56 -16.77
N ARG A 73 13.02 -14.97 -17.62
CA ARG A 73 12.99 -15.28 -19.06
C ARG A 73 14.28 -14.88 -19.78
N SER A 74 14.87 -13.74 -19.42
CA SER A 74 16.14 -13.31 -20.01
C SER A 74 17.30 -14.24 -19.64
N ARG A 75 17.34 -14.73 -18.39
CA ARG A 75 18.34 -15.71 -17.94
C ARG A 75 18.22 -17.08 -18.60
N ARG A 76 17.02 -17.49 -18.99
CA ARG A 76 16.80 -18.77 -19.69
C ARG A 76 17.13 -18.75 -21.19
N ARG A 77 17.30 -17.56 -21.78
CA ARG A 77 17.59 -17.39 -23.21
C ARG A 77 19.06 -17.08 -23.50
N GLY A 78 19.86 -16.85 -22.47
CA GLY A 78 21.30 -16.58 -22.56
C GLY A 78 22.13 -17.77 -22.11
#